data_AF-R7I491-F1
#
_entry.id   AF-R7I491-F1
#
_cell.length_a   1.000
_cell.length_b   1.000
_cell.length_c   1.000
_cell.angle_alpha   90.00
_cell.angle_beta   90.00
_cell.angle_gamma   90.00
#
_symmetry.space_group_name_H-M   'P 1'
#
loop_
_entity.id
_entity.type
_entity.pdbx_description
1 polymer ?
#
loop_
_entity_poly.entity_id
_entity_poly.type
_entity_poly.pdbx_seq_one_letter_code
_entity_poly.pdbx_strand_id
1 'polypeptide(L)'
;MILDYKKAKEELLTELDYDCQQFFVKKGYILENAYYELLSDNLEKAKNLFSAIKNNDIRAHWACFMISMIEANVREYPSYFELRNFLEIDLNILIHYFKGDYVEKIVRYADFMFTINPEVHKFIGRVLYNNGYLEQGMFFLDRAKSYFYHDPELHYLLAYIYYNNNQIEKAQKALEDCIKILPDYFPAESLLKKIKSEIK
;
A
#
# COMPACT_ATOMS: atom_id res chain seq x y z
N MET A 1 20.10 11.08 24.05
CA MET A 1 20.41 11.23 22.61
C MET A 1 19.51 12.35 22.10
N ILE A 2 20.03 13.35 21.39
CA ILE A 2 19.18 14.44 20.88
C ILE A 2 18.33 13.86 19.74
N LEU A 3 17.01 13.91 19.87
CA LEU A 3 16.11 13.43 18.83
C LEU A 3 16.18 14.37 17.61
N ASP A 4 16.44 13.80 16.43
CA ASP A 4 16.39 14.49 15.14
C ASP A 4 15.19 14.02 14.31
N TYR A 5 14.92 14.67 13.18
CA TYR A 5 13.76 14.35 12.36
C TYR A 5 13.79 12.92 11.82
N LYS A 6 14.96 12.41 11.43
CA LYS A 6 15.08 11.06 10.87
C LYS A 6 14.76 10.02 11.93
N LYS A 7 15.30 10.19 13.14
CA LYS A 7 15.06 9.28 14.25
C LYS A 7 13.61 9.37 14.74
N ALA A 8 13.05 10.56 14.86
CA ALA A 8 11.63 10.72 15.25
C ALA A 8 10.69 10.07 14.24
N LYS A 9 11.00 10.17 12.93
CA LYS A 9 10.21 9.53 11.88
C LYS A 9 10.36 8.01 11.86
N GLU A 10 11.55 7.50 12.14
CA GLU A 10 11.77 6.07 12.31
C GLU A 10 10.96 5.55 13.49
N GLU A 11 11.04 6.22 14.64
CA GLU A 11 10.22 5.93 15.82
C GLU A 11 8.74 5.93 15.46
N LEU A 12 8.20 6.97 14.81
CA LEU A 12 6.80 7.00 14.36
C LEU A 12 6.36 5.78 13.53
N LEU A 13 7.28 5.15 12.80
CA LEU A 13 6.99 4.00 11.94
C LEU A 13 7.22 2.65 12.62
N THR A 14 7.91 2.62 13.77
CA THR A 14 8.26 1.38 14.48
C THR A 14 7.66 1.31 15.89
N GLU A 15 7.57 2.42 16.61
CA GLU A 15 7.22 2.53 18.02
C GLU A 15 6.47 3.87 18.26
N LEU A 16 5.20 3.86 18.67
CA LEU A 16 4.40 5.08 18.93
C LEU A 16 4.86 5.85 20.19
N ASP A 17 6.12 6.30 20.18
CA ASP A 17 6.76 6.99 21.27
C ASP A 17 6.18 8.40 21.46
N TYR A 18 5.86 8.74 22.71
CA TYR A 18 5.40 10.07 23.06
C TYR A 18 6.47 11.14 22.79
N ASP A 19 7.76 10.80 22.94
CA ASP A 19 8.85 11.74 22.70
C ASP A 19 8.93 12.16 21.23
N CYS A 20 8.63 11.25 20.29
CA CYS A 20 8.60 11.57 18.86
C CYS A 20 7.43 12.51 18.53
N GLN A 21 6.25 12.30 19.14
CA GLN A 21 5.11 13.21 18.99
C GLN A 21 5.44 14.61 19.53
N GLN A 22 6.02 14.72 20.73
CA GLN A 22 6.40 16.01 21.29
C GLN A 22 7.40 16.74 20.42
N PHE A 23 8.34 16.02 19.80
CA PHE A 23 9.26 16.58 18.83
C PHE A 23 8.53 17.13 17.61
N PHE A 24 7.59 16.39 17.02
CA PHE A 24 6.81 16.87 15.88
C PHE A 24 6.01 18.12 16.21
N VAL A 25 5.33 18.14 17.35
CA VAL A 25 4.57 19.30 17.84
C VAL A 25 5.47 20.52 18.01
N LYS A 26 6.61 20.37 18.70
CA LYS A 26 7.55 21.47 18.96
C LYS A 26 8.18 22.04 17.69
N LYS A 27 8.37 21.21 16.67
CA LYS A 27 8.99 21.60 15.39
C LYS A 27 7.99 22.03 14.32
N GLY A 28 6.68 21.88 14.57
CA GLY A 28 5.65 22.20 13.59
C GLY A 28 5.53 21.18 12.46
N TYR A 29 5.95 19.93 12.68
CA TYR A 29 5.78 18.83 11.75
C TYR A 29 4.35 18.28 11.85
N ILE A 30 3.41 19.03 11.28
CA ILE A 30 1.96 18.78 11.41
C ILE A 30 1.57 17.43 10.82
N LEU A 31 2.14 17.06 9.66
CA LEU A 31 1.83 15.82 8.96
C LEU A 31 2.19 14.60 9.82
N GLU A 32 3.41 14.56 10.35
CA GLU A 32 3.90 13.48 11.21
C GLU A 32 3.10 13.37 12.50
N ASN A 33 2.79 14.52 13.12
CA ASN A 33 1.91 14.54 14.29
C ASN A 33 0.51 14.01 13.95
N ALA A 34 -0.05 14.34 12.78
CA ALA A 34 -1.34 13.82 12.35
C ALA A 34 -1.34 12.30 12.16
N TYR A 35 -0.26 11.73 11.60
CA TYR A 35 -0.08 10.28 11.54
C TYR A 35 0.06 9.65 12.92
N TYR A 36 0.79 10.28 13.85
CA TYR A 36 0.86 9.79 15.23
C TYR A 36 -0.53 9.69 15.87
N GLU A 37 -1.35 10.73 15.72
CA GLU A 37 -2.70 10.75 16.28
C GLU A 37 -3.61 9.71 15.61
N LEU A 38 -3.48 9.51 14.29
CA LEU A 38 -4.20 8.46 13.55
C LEU A 38 -3.86 7.07 14.10
N LEU A 39 -2.58 6.79 14.29
CA LEU A 39 -2.09 5.50 14.79
C LEU A 39 -2.37 5.30 16.29
N SER A 40 -2.58 6.39 17.02
CA SER A 40 -3.01 6.40 18.42
C SER A 40 -4.53 6.38 18.61
N ASP A 41 -5.32 6.10 17.56
CA ASP A 41 -6.80 6.08 17.55
C ASP A 41 -7.49 7.41 17.86
N ASN A 42 -6.76 8.52 17.81
CA ASN A 42 -7.30 9.87 17.98
C ASN A 42 -7.75 10.44 16.63
N LEU A 43 -8.70 9.74 15.95
CA LEU A 43 -9.13 10.05 14.58
C LEU A 43 -9.60 11.50 14.40
N GLU A 44 -10.36 12.05 15.35
CA GLU A 44 -10.83 13.43 15.28
C GLU A 44 -9.67 14.43 15.23
N LYS A 45 -8.66 14.22 16.08
CA LYS A 45 -7.47 15.08 16.14
C LYS A 45 -6.61 14.92 14.89
N ALA A 46 -6.40 13.68 14.44
CA ALA A 46 -5.70 13.38 13.19
C ALA A 46 -6.36 14.10 12.00
N LYS A 47 -7.68 13.98 11.88
CA LYS A 47 -8.49 14.62 10.84
C LYS A 47 -8.34 16.14 10.84
N ASN A 48 -8.39 16.77 12.03
CA ASN A 48 -8.22 18.21 12.16
C ASN A 48 -6.82 18.66 11.71
N LEU A 49 -5.78 17.93 12.10
CA LEU A 49 -4.40 18.23 11.71
C LEU A 49 -4.17 18.05 10.19
N PHE A 50 -4.64 16.95 9.60
CA PHE A 50 -4.55 16.75 8.15
C PHE A 50 -5.33 17.83 7.39
N SER A 51 -6.54 18.15 7.84
CA SER A 51 -7.39 19.17 7.21
C SER A 51 -6.75 20.56 7.22
N ALA A 52 -5.95 20.88 8.25
CA ALA A 52 -5.25 22.15 8.34
C ALA A 52 -4.20 22.37 7.24
N ILE A 53 -3.63 21.28 6.70
CA ILE A 53 -2.55 21.35 5.69
C ILE A 53 -2.91 20.74 4.34
N LYS A 54 -4.08 20.11 4.19
CA LYS A 54 -4.48 19.36 2.98
C LYS A 54 -4.42 20.14 1.67
N ASN A 55 -4.61 21.47 1.70
CA ASN A 55 -4.60 22.30 0.50
C ASN A 55 -3.19 22.48 -0.09
N ASN A 56 -2.14 22.27 0.71
CA ASN A 56 -0.74 22.46 0.31
C ASN A 56 0.08 21.16 0.39
N ASP A 57 -0.49 20.08 0.92
CA ASP A 57 0.19 18.81 1.13
C ASP A 57 -0.68 17.64 0.63
N ILE A 58 -0.22 16.99 -0.44
CA ILE A 58 -0.92 15.86 -1.08
C ILE A 58 -1.01 14.63 -0.15
N ARG A 59 -0.05 14.46 0.77
CA ARG A 59 -0.06 13.35 1.72
C ARG A 59 -1.13 13.55 2.78
N ALA A 60 -1.37 14.81 3.17
CA ALA A 60 -2.45 15.17 4.07
C ALA A 60 -3.83 15.11 3.39
N HIS A 61 -3.94 15.53 2.12
CA HIS A 61 -5.18 15.36 1.36
C HIS A 61 -5.59 13.89 1.25
N TRP A 62 -4.64 13.02 0.87
CA TRP A 62 -4.85 11.57 0.90
C TRP A 62 -5.29 11.06 2.28
N ALA A 63 -4.64 11.50 3.36
CA ALA A 63 -4.98 11.07 4.71
C ALA A 63 -6.40 11.49 5.12
N CYS A 64 -6.86 12.68 4.72
CA CYS A 64 -8.26 13.08 4.89
C CYS A 64 -9.22 12.14 4.14
N PHE A 65 -8.89 11.78 2.90
CA PHE A 65 -9.69 10.81 2.15
C PHE A 65 -9.70 9.43 2.84
N MET A 66 -8.54 8.95 3.32
CA MET A 66 -8.42 7.70 4.07
C MET A 66 -9.28 7.70 5.33
N ILE A 67 -9.23 8.76 6.14
CA ILE A 67 -10.09 8.89 7.33
C ILE A 67 -11.56 8.90 6.93
N SER A 68 -11.93 9.52 5.80
CA SER A 68 -13.34 9.50 5.36
C SER A 68 -13.85 8.11 5.00
N MET A 69 -12.98 7.21 4.53
CA MET A 69 -13.31 5.80 4.35
C MET A 69 -13.48 5.08 5.69
N ILE A 70 -12.60 5.35 6.66
CA ILE A 70 -12.66 4.78 8.02
C ILE A 70 -13.94 5.23 8.77
N GLU A 71 -14.40 6.44 8.52
CA GLU A 71 -15.63 6.99 9.10
C GLU A 71 -16.89 6.66 8.26
N ALA A 72 -16.73 5.95 7.14
CA ALA A 72 -17.80 5.66 6.18
C ALA A 72 -18.57 6.91 5.70
N ASN A 73 -17.86 8.03 5.54
CA ASN A 73 -18.42 9.34 5.19
C ASN A 73 -17.69 10.00 4.02
N VAL A 74 -17.28 9.22 3.02
CA VAL A 74 -16.56 9.67 1.83
C VAL A 74 -17.27 10.85 1.16
N ARG A 75 -16.57 11.99 1.10
CA ARG A 75 -17.05 13.27 0.52
C ARG A 75 -16.16 13.82 -0.59
N GLU A 76 -14.90 13.39 -0.61
CA GLU A 76 -13.88 13.86 -1.52
C GLU A 76 -13.25 12.64 -2.23
N TYR A 77 -12.58 12.88 -3.35
CA TYR A 77 -11.97 11.84 -4.17
C TYR A 77 -10.44 11.98 -4.10
N PRO A 78 -9.69 10.87 -4.04
CA PRO A 78 -8.26 10.91 -4.24
C PRO A 78 -7.96 11.12 -5.73
N SER A 79 -6.78 11.63 -6.02
CA SER A 79 -6.20 11.58 -7.35
C SER A 79 -5.65 10.18 -7.68
N TYR A 80 -5.47 9.92 -8.97
CA TYR A 80 -4.79 8.72 -9.45
C TYR A 80 -3.42 8.50 -8.78
N PHE A 81 -2.64 9.58 -8.61
CA PHE A 81 -1.29 9.54 -8.04
C PHE A 81 -1.30 9.31 -6.53
N GLU A 82 -2.29 9.82 -5.80
CA GLU A 82 -2.42 9.53 -4.36
C GLU A 82 -2.68 8.04 -4.12
N LEU A 83 -3.59 7.44 -4.90
CA LEU A 83 -3.80 5.99 -4.84
C LEU A 83 -2.53 5.21 -5.18
N ARG A 84 -1.83 5.61 -6.24
CA ARG A 84 -0.58 4.96 -6.68
C ARG A 84 0.54 5.05 -5.63
N ASN A 85 0.66 6.19 -4.95
CA ASN A 85 1.79 6.47 -4.08
C ASN A 85 1.55 6.06 -2.62
N PHE A 86 0.30 6.11 -2.15
CA PHE A 86 0.02 6.10 -0.71
C PHE A 86 -0.81 4.93 -0.22
N LEU A 87 -1.70 4.37 -1.04
CA LEU A 87 -2.61 3.30 -0.59
C LEU A 87 -1.87 2.11 -0.01
N GLU A 88 -0.87 1.58 -0.74
CA GLU A 88 -0.12 0.42 -0.29
C GLU A 88 0.68 0.71 0.99
N ILE A 89 1.31 1.88 1.04
CA ILE A 89 2.15 2.29 2.17
C ILE A 89 1.31 2.44 3.44
N ASP A 90 0.15 3.08 3.35
CA ASP A 90 -0.71 3.25 4.52
C ASP A 90 -1.36 1.97 4.98
N LEU A 91 -1.81 1.12 4.05
CA LEU A 91 -2.30 -0.20 4.44
C LEU A 91 -1.20 -0.96 5.19
N ASN A 92 0.05 -0.87 4.75
CA ASN A 92 1.18 -1.51 5.43
C ASN A 92 1.40 -0.94 6.83
N ILE A 93 1.40 0.39 6.98
CA ILE A 93 1.55 1.06 8.29
C ILE A 93 0.41 0.67 9.23
N LEU A 94 -0.83 0.69 8.74
CA LEU A 94 -2.01 0.35 9.54
C LEU A 94 -1.98 -1.12 10.00
N ILE A 95 -1.58 -2.05 9.13
CA ILE A 95 -1.40 -3.46 9.49
C ILE A 95 -0.32 -3.59 10.57
N HIS A 96 0.83 -2.92 10.39
CA HIS A 96 1.93 -2.93 11.36
C HIS A 96 1.49 -2.48 12.76
N TYR A 97 0.60 -1.48 12.83
CA TYR A 97 0.02 -0.97 14.08
C TYR A 97 -1.27 -1.66 14.51
N PHE A 98 -1.55 -2.86 14.00
CA PHE A 98 -2.70 -3.69 14.36
C PHE A 98 -4.07 -2.99 14.15
N LYS A 99 -4.17 -2.05 13.20
CA LYS A 99 -5.40 -1.31 12.84
C LYS A 99 -6.24 -2.08 11.82
N GLY A 100 -6.52 -3.35 12.13
CA GLY A 100 -7.23 -4.24 11.22
C GLY A 100 -8.63 -3.75 10.84
N ASP A 101 -9.33 -3.06 11.75
CA ASP A 101 -10.63 -2.46 11.48
C ASP A 101 -10.54 -1.29 10.50
N TYR A 102 -9.49 -0.46 10.56
CA TYR A 102 -9.26 0.61 9.59
C TYR A 102 -8.94 0.03 8.22
N VAL A 103 -8.07 -0.98 8.17
CA VAL A 103 -7.72 -1.71 6.94
C VAL A 103 -8.98 -2.29 6.29
N GLU A 104 -9.81 -2.98 7.06
CA GLU A 104 -11.06 -3.56 6.53
C GLU A 104 -11.97 -2.47 5.95
N LYS A 105 -12.16 -1.35 6.67
CA LYS A 105 -13.00 -0.25 6.20
C LYS A 105 -12.47 0.40 4.92
N ILE A 106 -11.16 0.60 4.80
CA ILE A 106 -10.53 1.14 3.58
C ILE A 106 -10.71 0.17 2.41
N VAL A 107 -10.43 -1.12 2.63
CA VAL A 107 -10.49 -2.16 1.59
C VAL A 107 -11.92 -2.36 1.04
N ARG A 108 -12.97 -2.08 1.82
CA ARG A 108 -14.37 -2.06 1.32
C ARG A 108 -14.57 -1.08 0.16
N TYR A 109 -13.76 -0.03 0.06
CA TYR A 109 -13.80 0.94 -1.03
C TYR A 109 -12.90 0.58 -2.22
N ALA A 110 -12.34 -0.64 -2.28
CA ALA A 110 -11.45 -1.06 -3.36
C ALA A 110 -12.04 -0.87 -4.76
N ASP A 111 -13.32 -1.22 -4.96
CA ASP A 111 -13.96 -1.11 -6.27
C ASP A 111 -14.27 0.34 -6.65
N PHE A 112 -14.55 1.18 -5.66
CA PHE A 112 -14.67 2.63 -5.85
C PHE A 112 -13.31 3.22 -6.28
N MET A 113 -12.25 2.93 -5.52
CA MET A 113 -10.90 3.41 -5.82
C MET A 113 -10.39 2.88 -7.17
N PHE A 114 -10.78 1.67 -7.56
CA PHE A 114 -10.47 1.09 -8.86
C PHE A 114 -10.99 1.91 -10.04
N THR A 115 -12.16 2.56 -9.91
CA THR A 115 -12.68 3.46 -10.95
C THR A 115 -11.78 4.67 -11.20
N ILE A 116 -10.90 4.99 -10.26
CA ILE A 116 -9.95 6.10 -10.32
C ILE A 116 -8.56 5.59 -10.75
N ASN A 117 -8.10 4.48 -10.18
CA ASN A 117 -6.83 3.86 -10.53
C ASN A 117 -6.99 2.32 -10.65
N PRO A 118 -6.80 1.72 -11.84
CA PRO A 118 -7.00 0.28 -12.06
C PRO A 118 -5.99 -0.62 -11.32
N GLU A 119 -4.90 -0.06 -10.81
CA GLU A 119 -3.88 -0.81 -10.06
C GLU A 119 -4.25 -1.04 -8.58
N VAL A 120 -5.37 -0.48 -8.11
CA VAL A 120 -5.77 -0.55 -6.68
C VAL A 120 -5.81 -1.98 -6.15
N HIS A 121 -6.41 -2.92 -6.88
CA HIS A 121 -6.44 -4.32 -6.45
C HIS A 121 -5.04 -4.96 -6.43
N LYS A 122 -4.10 -4.54 -7.30
CA LYS A 122 -2.69 -4.96 -7.23
C LYS A 122 -2.04 -4.46 -5.94
N PHE A 123 -2.24 -3.20 -5.59
CA PHE A 123 -1.66 -2.60 -4.37
C PHE A 123 -2.20 -3.29 -3.10
N ILE A 124 -3.52 -3.46 -3.01
CA ILE A 124 -4.17 -4.14 -1.86
C ILE A 124 -3.71 -5.60 -1.78
N GLY A 125 -3.70 -6.32 -2.91
CA GLY A 125 -3.28 -7.71 -2.94
C GLY A 125 -1.82 -7.89 -2.52
N ARG A 126 -0.93 -7.02 -3.00
CA ARG A 126 0.51 -7.06 -2.68
C ARG A 126 0.76 -6.79 -1.20
N VAL A 127 0.16 -5.75 -0.62
CA VAL A 127 0.37 -5.43 0.81
C VAL A 127 -0.17 -6.53 1.73
N LEU A 128 -1.35 -7.07 1.43
CA LEU A 128 -1.93 -8.16 2.23
C LEU A 128 -1.06 -9.42 2.15
N TYR A 129 -0.62 -9.80 0.95
CA TYR A 129 0.25 -10.96 0.75
C TYR A 129 1.58 -10.79 1.51
N ASN A 130 2.22 -9.62 1.40
CA ASN A 130 3.49 -9.33 2.06
C ASN A 130 3.39 -9.30 3.59
N ASN A 131 2.19 -9.01 4.13
CA ASN A 131 1.92 -9.06 5.57
C ASN A 131 1.38 -10.43 6.05
N GLY A 132 1.45 -11.47 5.22
CA GLY A 132 1.07 -12.84 5.60
C GLY A 132 -0.43 -13.18 5.47
N TYR A 133 -1.27 -12.23 5.02
CA TYR A 133 -2.66 -12.48 4.67
C TYR A 133 -2.76 -13.10 3.28
N LEU A 134 -2.22 -14.31 3.12
CA LEU A 134 -1.96 -14.92 1.81
C LEU A 134 -3.24 -15.12 0.99
N GLU A 135 -4.32 -15.62 1.61
CA GLU A 135 -5.60 -15.87 0.93
C GLU A 135 -6.25 -14.57 0.45
N GLN A 136 -6.31 -13.56 1.33
CA GLN A 136 -6.88 -12.25 1.00
C GLN A 136 -6.01 -11.53 -0.03
N GLY A 137 -4.69 -11.62 0.09
CA GLY A 137 -3.74 -11.09 -0.89
C GLY A 137 -3.99 -11.68 -2.28
N MET A 138 -4.04 -13.02 -2.37
CA MET A 138 -4.33 -13.70 -3.64
C MET A 138 -5.71 -13.36 -4.21
N PHE A 139 -6.74 -13.23 -3.35
CA PHE A 139 -8.06 -12.78 -3.78
C PHE A 139 -8.00 -11.43 -4.51
N PHE A 140 -7.30 -10.44 -3.95
CA PHE A 140 -7.15 -9.13 -4.60
C PHE A 140 -6.27 -9.18 -5.84
N LEU A 141 -5.19 -9.97 -5.86
CA LEU A 141 -4.35 -10.12 -7.05
C LEU A 141 -5.08 -10.81 -8.22
N ASP A 142 -5.94 -11.79 -7.94
CA ASP A 142 -6.78 -12.42 -8.97
C ASP A 142 -7.83 -11.44 -9.50
N ARG A 143 -8.39 -10.57 -8.65
CA ARG A 143 -9.25 -9.45 -9.11
C ARG A 143 -8.47 -8.46 -9.96
N ALA A 144 -7.26 -8.07 -9.55
CA ALA A 144 -6.40 -7.20 -10.32
C ALA A 144 -6.15 -7.76 -11.73
N LYS A 145 -5.87 -9.07 -11.83
CA LYS A 145 -5.63 -9.75 -13.11
C LYS A 145 -6.89 -9.79 -13.97
N SER A 146 -8.05 -9.95 -13.34
CA SER A 146 -9.35 -9.99 -14.02
C SER A 146 -9.75 -8.62 -14.56
N TYR A 147 -9.48 -7.55 -13.80
CA TYR A 147 -9.87 -6.19 -14.16
C TYR A 147 -8.85 -5.47 -15.04
N PHE A 148 -7.56 -5.76 -14.86
CA PHE A 148 -6.48 -5.11 -15.58
C PHE A 148 -5.39 -6.12 -15.98
N TYR A 149 -5.74 -7.00 -16.92
CA TYR A 149 -4.84 -8.06 -17.40
C TYR A 149 -3.57 -7.54 -18.07
N HIS A 150 -3.57 -6.32 -18.63
CA HIS A 150 -2.41 -5.78 -19.37
C HIS A 150 -1.37 -5.08 -18.48
N ASP A 151 -1.35 -5.38 -17.18
CA ASP A 151 -0.31 -4.92 -16.26
C ASP A 151 0.87 -5.91 -16.22
N PRO A 152 2.04 -5.59 -16.82
CA PRO A 152 3.19 -6.49 -16.79
C PRO A 152 3.75 -6.67 -15.37
N GLU A 153 3.68 -5.65 -14.51
CA GLU A 153 4.17 -5.77 -13.12
C GLU A 153 3.32 -6.74 -12.31
N LEU A 154 2.00 -6.76 -12.55
CA LEU A 154 1.10 -7.71 -11.91
C LEU A 154 1.42 -9.14 -12.28
N HIS A 155 1.65 -9.41 -13.57
CA HIS A 155 2.03 -10.76 -14.03
C HIS A 155 3.37 -11.20 -13.45
N TYR A 156 4.34 -10.30 -13.38
CA TYR A 156 5.60 -10.59 -12.72
C TYR A 156 5.44 -10.85 -11.21
N LEU A 157 4.61 -10.06 -10.52
CA LEU A 157 4.29 -10.29 -9.10
C LEU A 157 3.67 -11.66 -8.87
N LEU A 158 2.66 -12.03 -9.67
CA LEU A 158 2.04 -13.35 -9.61
C LEU A 158 3.04 -14.46 -9.90
N ALA A 159 3.90 -14.29 -10.90
CA ALA A 159 4.96 -15.24 -11.20
C ALA A 159 5.91 -15.45 -10.02
N TYR A 160 6.35 -14.36 -9.39
CA TYR A 160 7.24 -14.40 -8.23
C TYR A 160 6.57 -15.13 -7.06
N ILE A 161 5.30 -14.86 -6.79
CA ILE A 161 4.51 -15.55 -5.77
C ILE A 161 4.40 -17.05 -6.09
N TYR A 162 4.04 -17.42 -7.32
CA TYR A 162 3.92 -18.82 -7.72
C TYR A 162 5.27 -19.55 -7.63
N TYR A 163 6.36 -18.90 -8.03
CA TYR A 163 7.69 -19.47 -7.95
C TYR A 163 8.08 -19.78 -6.50
N ASN A 164 7.89 -18.84 -5.58
CA ASN A 164 8.19 -19.03 -4.15
C ASN A 164 7.31 -20.10 -3.50
N ASN A 165 6.12 -20.33 -4.05
CA ASN A 165 5.20 -21.38 -3.60
C ASN A 165 5.40 -22.72 -4.34
N ASN A 166 6.52 -22.90 -5.05
CA ASN A 166 6.85 -24.09 -5.85
C ASN A 166 5.81 -24.43 -6.96
N GLN A 167 5.00 -23.47 -7.38
CA GLN A 167 4.02 -23.62 -8.46
C GLN A 167 4.66 -23.24 -9.80
N ILE A 168 5.67 -24.01 -10.20
CA ILE A 168 6.58 -23.70 -11.32
C ILE A 168 5.85 -23.46 -12.65
N GLU A 169 4.87 -24.29 -12.99
CA GLU A 169 4.11 -24.14 -14.25
C GLU A 169 3.34 -22.81 -14.30
N LYS A 170 2.70 -22.43 -13.20
CA LYS A 170 1.98 -21.15 -13.11
C LYS A 170 2.95 -19.96 -13.14
N ALA A 171 4.10 -20.10 -12.52
CA ALA A 171 5.14 -19.08 -12.55
C ALA A 171 5.63 -18.84 -13.98
N GLN A 172 5.96 -19.90 -14.73
CA GLN A 172 6.35 -19.80 -16.14
C GLN A 172 5.27 -19.12 -16.97
N LYS A 173 4.02 -19.55 -16.82
CA LYS A 173 2.90 -18.99 -17.58
C LYS A 173 2.72 -17.49 -17.34
N ALA A 174 2.80 -17.06 -16.08
CA ALA A 174 2.71 -15.65 -15.73
C ALA A 174 3.91 -14.83 -16.25
N LEU A 175 5.13 -15.39 -16.27
CA LEU A 175 6.30 -14.73 -16.87
C LEU A 175 6.16 -14.57 -18.38
N GLU A 176 5.65 -15.59 -19.06
CA GLU A 176 5.37 -15.54 -20.49
C GLU A 176 4.31 -14.49 -20.82
N ASP A 177 3.23 -14.42 -20.04
CA ASP A 177 2.20 -13.40 -20.19
C ASP A 177 2.77 -11.99 -19.94
N CYS A 178 3.63 -11.83 -18.91
CA CYS A 178 4.36 -10.59 -18.64
C CYS A 178 5.20 -10.12 -19.84
N ILE A 179 6.05 -11.01 -20.38
CA ILE A 179 6.95 -10.71 -21.51
C ILE A 179 6.15 -10.46 -22.80
N LYS A 180 5.00 -11.11 -22.97
CA LYS A 180 4.10 -10.85 -24.10
C LYS A 180 3.51 -9.44 -24.06
N ILE A 181 3.18 -8.94 -22.87
CA ILE A 181 2.62 -7.59 -22.66
C ILE A 181 3.73 -6.54 -22.79
N LEU A 182 4.86 -6.76 -22.14
CA LEU A 182 6.02 -5.89 -22.17
C LEU A 182 7.27 -6.70 -22.54
N PRO A 183 7.64 -6.73 -23.83
CA PRO A 183 8.91 -7.30 -24.27
C PRO A 183 10.08 -6.64 -23.53
N ASP A 184 11.17 -7.40 -23.34
CA ASP A 184 12.39 -6.96 -22.65
C ASP A 184 12.20 -6.55 -21.18
N TYR A 185 11.10 -6.98 -20.53
CA TYR A 185 10.93 -6.81 -19.08
C TYR A 185 11.93 -7.68 -18.31
N PHE A 186 13.12 -7.10 -18.07
CA PHE A 186 14.30 -7.78 -17.54
C PHE A 186 14.04 -8.66 -16.30
N PRO A 187 13.26 -8.23 -15.29
CA PRO A 187 12.97 -9.08 -14.13
C PRO A 187 12.29 -10.39 -14.53
N ALA A 188 11.32 -10.35 -15.45
CA ALA A 188 10.61 -11.53 -15.90
C ALA A 188 11.51 -12.47 -16.72
N GLU A 189 12.33 -11.92 -17.62
CA GLU A 189 13.27 -12.73 -18.37
C GLU A 189 14.28 -13.45 -17.47
N SER A 190 14.82 -12.74 -16.49
CA SER A 190 15.81 -13.27 -15.56
C SER A 190 15.23 -14.44 -14.76
N LEU A 191 14.01 -14.26 -14.21
CA LEU A 191 13.34 -15.33 -13.46
C LEU A 191 12.97 -16.51 -14.36
N LEU A 192 12.53 -16.27 -15.60
CA LEU A 192 12.18 -17.34 -16.53
C LEU A 192 13.40 -18.17 -16.94
N LYS A 193 14.55 -17.51 -17.18
CA LYS A 193 15.85 -18.17 -17.45
C LYS A 193 16.25 -19.04 -16.26
N LYS A 194 16.12 -18.54 -15.02
CA LYS A 194 16.39 -19.29 -13.80
C LYS A 194 15.52 -20.55 -13.70
N ILE A 195 14.20 -20.42 -13.84
CA ILE A 195 13.28 -21.57 -13.78
C ILE A 195 13.63 -22.61 -14.85
N LYS A 196 13.92 -22.19 -16.08
CA LYS A 196 14.28 -23.12 -17.17
C LYS A 196 15.60 -23.85 -16.92
N SER A 197 16.51 -23.24 -16.17
CA SER A 197 17.79 -23.87 -15.79
C SER A 197 17.65 -24.89 -14.66
N GLU A 198 16.66 -24.73 -13.77
CA GLU A 198 16.41 -25.64 -12.64
C GLU A 198 15.69 -26.94 -13.06
N ILE A 199 15.07 -26.97 -14.24
CA ILE A 199 14.33 -28.12 -14.80
C ILE A 199 15.24 -29.02 -15.67
N LYS A 200 16.45 -28.57 -16.00
CA LYS A 200 17.45 -29.36 -16.76
C LYS A 200 18.30 -30.22 -15.83
#